data_AF-R7ABJ5-F1
#
_entry.id   AF-R7ABJ5-F1
#
_cell.length_a   1.000
_cell.length_b   1.000
_cell.length_c   1.000
_cell.angle_alpha   90.00
_cell.angle_beta   90.00
_cell.angle_gamma   90.00
#
_symmetry.space_group_name_H-M   'P 1'
#
loop_
_entity.id
_entity.type
_entity.pdbx_description
1 polymer ?
#
loop_
_entity_poly.entity_id
_entity_poly.type
_entity_poly.pdbx_seq_one_letter_code
_entity_poly.pdbx_strand_id
1 'polypeptide(L)'
;MEQSIPKKLGMLALLTAGSLFAQTLLWVAYDYFRMQVWVMGALPLLICLLYHAVQLDSGTDKLMGRRFVFAGACLLPLLLGAALGLWMYWKYPGLEVFGGTGWGGGVIQEIIAKYSARYLLTSGYLILFAGLDAVYLLRRT
;
A
#
# COMPACT_ATOMS: atom_id res chain seq x y z
N MET A 1 24.80 -15.87 -13.73
CA MET A 1 24.24 -16.53 -12.53
C MET A 1 22.74 -16.39 -12.55
N GLU A 2 22.04 -17.42 -13.02
CA GLU A 2 20.58 -17.52 -12.95
C GLU A 2 20.19 -17.63 -11.46
N GLN A 3 19.58 -16.57 -10.93
CA GLN A 3 19.19 -16.54 -9.53
C GLN A 3 18.00 -17.46 -9.31
N SER A 4 18.05 -18.27 -8.25
CA SER A 4 16.97 -19.21 -7.92
C SER A 4 15.67 -18.44 -7.63
N ILE A 5 14.63 -18.76 -8.41
CA ILE A 5 13.24 -18.30 -8.26
C ILE A 5 12.78 -18.14 -6.79
N PRO A 6 13.08 -19.05 -5.85
CA PRO A 6 12.68 -18.90 -4.44
C PRO A 6 13.23 -17.64 -3.75
N LYS A 7 14.46 -17.19 -4.05
CA LYS A 7 15.03 -15.98 -3.44
C LYS A 7 14.28 -14.73 -3.86
N LYS A 8 13.92 -14.62 -5.14
CA LYS A 8 13.10 -13.51 -5.65
C LYS A 8 11.74 -13.51 -4.98
N LEU A 9 11.08 -14.67 -4.90
CA LEU A 9 9.76 -14.77 -4.29
C LEU A 9 9.76 -14.36 -2.81
N GLY A 10 10.76 -14.80 -2.03
CA GLY A 10 10.93 -14.40 -0.63
C GLY A 10 11.14 -12.89 -0.47
N MET A 11 11.93 -12.29 -1.36
CA MET A 11 12.15 -10.84 -1.42
C MET A 11 10.86 -10.06 -1.75
N LEU A 12 10.03 -10.57 -2.68
CA LEU A 12 8.75 -9.97 -3.01
C LEU A 12 7.79 -10.01 -1.81
N ALA A 13 7.73 -11.16 -1.13
CA ALA A 13 6.91 -11.34 0.05
C ALA A 13 7.33 -10.38 1.18
N LEU A 14 8.65 -10.22 1.39
CA LEU A 14 9.19 -9.28 2.38
C LEU A 14 8.82 -7.82 2.05
N LEU A 15 8.97 -7.41 0.78
CA LEU A 15 8.55 -6.07 0.33
C LEU A 15 7.06 -5.83 0.53
N THR A 16 6.24 -6.83 0.21
CA THR A 16 4.79 -6.75 0.35
C THR A 16 4.39 -6.64 1.82
N ALA A 17 4.97 -7.48 2.69
CA ALA A 17 4.72 -7.44 4.12
C ALA A 17 5.20 -6.13 4.74
N GLY A 18 6.39 -5.65 4.36
CA GLY A 18 6.92 -4.36 4.81
C GLY A 18 6.05 -3.18 4.38
N SER A 19 5.55 -3.19 3.14
CA SER A 19 4.63 -2.17 2.65
C SER A 19 3.30 -2.19 3.40
N LEU A 20 2.69 -3.37 3.59
CA LEU A 20 1.45 -3.50 4.37
C LEU A 20 1.62 -3.04 5.81
N PHE A 21 2.75 -3.39 6.45
CA PHE A 21 3.07 -2.94 7.79
C PHE A 21 3.23 -1.42 7.87
N ALA A 22 3.97 -0.81 6.95
CA ALA A 22 4.14 0.64 6.87
C ALA A 22 2.80 1.35 6.63
N GLN A 23 1.97 0.87 5.69
CA GLN A 23 0.63 1.38 5.44
C GLN A 23 -0.25 1.27 6.71
N THR A 24 -0.19 0.14 7.41
CA THR A 24 -0.96 -0.06 8.65
C THR A 24 -0.56 0.96 9.71
N LEU A 25 0.74 1.08 10.01
CA LEU A 25 1.26 2.04 10.98
C LEU A 25 0.88 3.47 10.63
N LEU A 26 0.90 3.80 9.34
CA LEU A 26 0.49 5.09 8.83
C LEU A 26 -0.97 5.40 9.22
N TRP A 27 -1.86 4.45 8.97
CA TRP A 27 -3.28 4.64 9.27
C TRP A 27 -3.59 4.57 10.78
N VAL A 28 -2.78 3.85 11.56
CA VAL A 28 -2.81 3.93 13.04
C VAL A 28 -2.42 5.34 13.50
N ALA A 29 -1.37 5.92 12.92
CA ALA A 29 -0.98 7.30 13.22
C ALA A 29 -2.10 8.29 12.84
N TYR A 30 -2.75 8.11 11.69
CA TYR A 30 -3.90 8.92 11.29
C TYR A 30 -5.06 8.86 12.29
N ASP A 31 -5.37 7.66 12.81
CA ASP A 31 -6.36 7.49 13.88
C ASP A 31 -5.92 8.20 15.18
N TYR A 32 -4.64 8.10 15.53
CA TYR A 32 -4.07 8.77 16.71
C TYR A 32 -4.19 10.29 16.63
N PHE A 33 -3.95 10.87 15.45
CA PHE A 33 -4.11 12.31 15.19
C PHE A 33 -5.56 12.75 14.97
N ARG A 34 -6.55 11.94 15.39
CA ARG A 34 -7.99 12.25 15.30
C ARG A 34 -8.46 12.59 13.88
N MET A 35 -7.94 11.87 12.89
CA MET A 35 -8.38 11.98 11.49
C MET A 35 -8.27 13.39 10.90
N GLN A 36 -7.27 14.16 11.31
CA GLN A 36 -7.06 15.50 10.79
C GLN A 36 -6.72 15.47 9.29
N VAL A 37 -7.39 16.30 8.49
CA VAL A 37 -7.30 16.29 7.02
C VAL A 37 -5.88 16.49 6.49
N TRP A 38 -5.09 17.37 7.11
CA TRP A 38 -3.69 17.60 6.71
C TRP A 38 -2.81 16.37 6.93
N VAL A 39 -3.09 15.58 7.96
CA VAL A 39 -2.41 14.30 8.24
C VAL A 39 -2.78 13.27 7.16
N MET A 40 -4.00 13.32 6.61
CA MET A 40 -4.43 12.48 5.48
C MET A 40 -3.62 12.74 4.20
N GLY A 41 -3.03 13.93 4.02
CA GLY A 41 -2.12 14.24 2.91
C GLY A 41 -0.66 13.98 3.24
N ALA A 42 -0.20 14.38 4.43
CA ALA A 42 1.21 14.31 4.82
C ALA A 42 1.72 12.86 4.98
N LEU A 43 0.89 11.99 5.55
CA LEU A 43 1.26 10.60 5.79
C LEU A 43 1.43 9.80 4.48
N PRO A 44 0.50 9.86 3.50
CA PRO A 44 0.74 9.24 2.19
C PRO A 44 1.98 9.77 1.47
N LEU A 45 2.32 11.05 1.63
CA LEU A 45 3.56 11.60 1.06
C LEU A 45 4.81 10.96 1.68
N LEU A 46 4.80 10.72 3.00
CA LEU A 46 5.86 9.99 3.68
C LEU A 46 6.05 8.59 3.07
N ILE A 47 4.96 7.87 2.80
CA ILE A 47 5.04 6.53 2.20
C ILE A 47 5.56 6.56 0.76
N CYS A 48 5.23 7.62 0.01
CA CYS A 48 5.74 7.85 -1.33
C CYS A 48 7.25 8.13 -1.32
N LEU A 49 7.73 8.90 -0.35
CA LEU A 49 9.17 9.15 -0.17
C LEU A 49 9.93 7.88 0.23
N LEU A 50 9.38 7.09 1.16
CA LEU A 50 9.94 5.78 1.54
C LEU A 50 10.00 4.85 0.33
N TYR A 51 8.93 4.81 -0.47
CA TYR A 51 8.88 4.04 -1.69
C TYR A 51 9.94 4.50 -2.71
N HIS A 52 10.11 5.82 -2.89
CA HIS A 52 11.13 6.38 -3.77
C HIS A 52 12.55 6.03 -3.30
N ALA A 53 12.83 6.13 -2.00
CA ALA A 53 14.13 5.76 -1.44
C ALA A 53 14.46 4.28 -1.70
N VAL A 54 13.50 3.38 -1.45
CA VAL A 54 13.65 1.94 -1.73
C VAL A 54 13.82 1.69 -3.23
N GLN A 55 13.10 2.44 -4.09
CA GLN A 55 13.28 2.34 -5.53
C GLN A 55 14.68 2.78 -5.99
N LEU A 56 15.24 3.85 -5.44
CA LEU A 56 16.57 4.35 -5.77
C LEU A 56 17.66 3.32 -5.40
N ASP A 57 17.62 2.80 -4.16
CA ASP A 57 18.55 1.75 -3.71
C ASP A 57 18.44 0.48 -4.56
N SER A 58 17.22 0.13 -4.98
CA SER A 58 16.98 -1.01 -5.86
C SER A 58 17.48 -0.78 -7.30
N GLY A 59 17.54 0.47 -7.77
CA GLY A 59 18.06 0.81 -9.10
C GLY A 59 19.55 0.53 -9.25
N THR A 60 20.30 0.57 -8.15
CA THR A 60 21.72 0.20 -8.06
C THR A 60 21.94 -1.31 -7.95
N ASP A 61 20.93 -2.08 -7.55
CA ASP A 61 21.07 -3.50 -7.22
C ASP A 61 20.44 -4.41 -8.30
N LYS A 62 21.22 -5.33 -8.88
CA LYS A 62 20.76 -6.20 -9.98
C LYS A 62 19.67 -7.21 -9.55
N LEU A 63 19.45 -7.36 -8.25
CA LEU A 63 18.49 -8.29 -7.64
C LEU A 63 17.04 -7.79 -7.69
N MET A 64 16.81 -6.49 -7.54
CA MET A 64 15.48 -5.89 -7.44
C MET A 64 15.33 -4.76 -8.44
N GLY A 65 14.87 -5.06 -9.65
CA GLY A 65 14.51 -4.00 -10.59
C GLY A 65 13.35 -3.13 -10.06
N ARG A 66 13.27 -1.86 -10.46
CA ARG A 66 12.20 -0.92 -10.07
C ARG A 66 10.78 -1.48 -10.22
N ARG A 67 10.55 -2.30 -11.26
CA ARG A 67 9.27 -3.01 -11.49
C ARG A 67 8.92 -4.01 -10.38
N PHE A 68 9.92 -4.65 -9.80
CA PHE A 68 9.77 -5.62 -8.72
C PHE A 68 9.37 -4.94 -7.41
N VAL A 69 10.01 -3.80 -7.11
CA VAL A 69 9.65 -2.95 -5.97
C VAL A 69 8.23 -2.39 -6.14
N PHE A 70 7.85 -1.96 -7.34
CA PHE A 70 6.47 -1.56 -7.64
C PHE A 70 5.47 -2.70 -7.41
N ALA A 71 5.75 -3.90 -7.91
CA ALA A 71 4.86 -5.04 -7.72
C ALA A 71 4.68 -5.38 -6.23
N GLY A 72 5.78 -5.45 -5.47
CA GLY A 72 5.76 -5.80 -4.05
C GLY A 72 5.15 -4.72 -3.16
N ALA A 73 5.58 -3.47 -3.31
CA ALA A 73 5.20 -2.41 -2.39
C ALA A 73 3.91 -1.67 -2.78
N CYS A 74 3.44 -1.77 -4.02
CA CYS A 74 2.26 -1.04 -4.49
C CYS A 74 1.18 -1.96 -5.06
N LEU A 75 1.50 -2.78 -6.06
CA LEU A 75 0.50 -3.59 -6.78
C LEU A 75 -0.11 -4.69 -5.90
N LEU A 76 0.71 -5.44 -5.17
CA LEU A 76 0.23 -6.52 -4.30
C LEU A 76 -0.62 -6.00 -3.12
N PRO A 77 -0.22 -4.93 -2.41
CA PRO A 77 -1.08 -4.30 -1.40
C PRO A 77 -2.39 -3.76 -1.98
N LEU A 78 -2.38 -3.17 -3.18
CA LEU A 78 -3.59 -2.74 -3.88
C LEU A 78 -4.53 -3.91 -4.13
N LEU A 79 -4.01 -4.99 -4.73
CA LEU A 79 -4.81 -6.18 -5.05
C LEU A 79 -5.36 -6.84 -3.79
N LEU A 80 -4.58 -6.88 -2.71
CA LEU A 80 -5.04 -7.38 -1.42
C LEU A 80 -6.16 -6.51 -0.85
N GLY A 81 -5.99 -5.18 -0.85
CA GLY A 81 -7.01 -4.23 -0.41
C GLY A 81 -8.30 -4.35 -1.24
N ALA A 82 -8.17 -4.48 -2.56
CA ALA A 82 -9.30 -4.67 -3.46
C ALA A 82 -10.03 -5.99 -3.22
N ALA A 83 -9.29 -7.10 -3.09
CA ALA A 83 -9.86 -8.42 -2.85
C ALA A 83 -10.58 -8.49 -1.50
N LEU A 84 -9.97 -7.96 -0.44
CA LEU A 84 -10.59 -7.89 0.89
C LEU A 84 -11.80 -6.96 0.90
N GLY A 85 -11.72 -5.82 0.20
CA GLY A 85 -12.82 -4.88 0.09
C GLY A 85 -14.01 -5.47 -0.67
N LEU A 86 -13.77 -6.10 -1.82
CA LEU A 86 -14.79 -6.80 -2.59
C LEU A 86 -15.43 -7.96 -1.79
N TRP A 87 -14.61 -8.74 -1.09
CA TRP A 87 -15.11 -9.82 -0.24
C TRP A 87 -16.01 -9.31 0.88
N MET A 88 -15.62 -8.20 1.54
CA MET A 88 -16.45 -7.57 2.56
C MET A 88 -17.74 -6.99 1.98
N TYR A 89 -17.66 -6.32 0.82
CA TYR A 89 -18.83 -5.77 0.16
C TYR A 89 -19.82 -6.85 -0.29
N TRP A 90 -19.32 -8.00 -0.78
CA TRP A 90 -20.17 -9.13 -1.13
C TRP A 90 -20.90 -9.67 0.09
N LYS A 91 -20.18 -9.89 1.20
CA LYS A 91 -20.74 -10.49 2.40
C LYS A 91 -21.67 -9.53 3.16
N TYR A 92 -21.36 -8.23 3.13
CA TYR A 92 -22.07 -7.17 3.83
C TYR A 92 -22.27 -5.99 2.87
N PRO A 93 -23.35 -6.01 2.08
CA PRO A 93 -23.62 -4.97 1.09
C PRO A 93 -24.02 -3.67 1.80
N GLY A 94 -23.04 -2.77 1.97
CA GLY A 94 -23.23 -1.46 2.56
C GLY A 94 -21.90 -0.69 2.60
N LEU A 95 -21.89 0.57 2.15
CA LEU A 95 -20.68 1.40 2.20
C LEU A 95 -20.28 1.79 3.62
N GLU A 96 -21.24 1.76 4.55
CA GLU A 96 -21.05 2.03 6.00
C GLU A 96 -20.05 1.06 6.65
N VAL A 97 -19.93 -0.15 6.10
CA VAL A 97 -18.97 -1.18 6.56
C VAL A 97 -17.52 -0.69 6.43
N PHE A 98 -17.23 0.19 5.47
CA PHE A 98 -15.91 0.79 5.29
C PHE A 98 -15.68 2.06 6.11
N GLY A 99 -16.76 2.66 6.65
CA GLY A 99 -16.72 3.89 7.43
C GLY A 99 -16.35 3.69 8.90
N GLY A 100 -16.42 2.46 9.42
CA GLY A 100 -16.10 2.14 10.81
C GLY A 100 -17.10 2.75 11.82
N THR A 101 -18.32 3.07 11.38
CA THR A 101 -19.37 3.72 12.18
C THR A 101 -20.20 2.74 13.01
N GLY A 102 -19.66 1.56 13.35
CA GLY A 102 -20.33 0.58 14.21
C GLY A 102 -21.55 -0.03 13.53
N TRP A 103 -21.33 -0.93 12.58
CA TRP A 103 -22.40 -1.60 11.83
C TRP A 103 -22.94 -2.85 12.54
N GLY A 104 -22.45 -3.13 13.76
CA GLY A 104 -22.94 -4.24 14.59
C GLY A 104 -22.52 -5.63 14.11
N GLY A 105 -21.75 -5.74 13.02
CA GLY A 105 -21.25 -7.01 12.46
C GLY A 105 -20.08 -7.64 13.25
N GLY A 106 -19.47 -6.90 14.16
CA GLY A 106 -18.39 -7.35 15.04
C GLY A 106 -17.05 -6.68 14.73
N VAL A 107 -16.28 -6.42 15.79
CA VAL A 107 -15.06 -5.59 15.78
C VAL A 107 -14.05 -6.00 14.69
N ILE A 108 -13.86 -7.29 14.46
CA ILE A 108 -12.87 -7.80 13.48
C ILE A 108 -13.28 -7.45 12.05
N GLN A 109 -14.57 -7.54 11.72
CA GLN A 109 -15.06 -7.31 10.36
C GLN A 109 -14.93 -5.85 9.98
N GLU A 110 -15.28 -4.96 10.92
CA GLU A 110 -15.12 -3.51 10.75
C GLU A 110 -13.65 -3.11 10.59
N ILE A 111 -12.73 -3.74 11.33
CA ILE A 111 -11.29 -3.52 11.15
C ILE A 111 -10.84 -3.93 9.75
N ILE A 112 -11.21 -5.14 9.29
CA ILE A 112 -10.80 -5.62 7.96
C ILE A 112 -11.35 -4.71 6.87
N ALA A 113 -12.62 -4.32 6.94
CA ALA A 113 -13.22 -3.41 5.98
C ALA A 113 -12.54 -2.04 6.00
N LYS A 114 -12.36 -1.43 7.18
CA LYS A 114 -11.66 -0.15 7.35
C LYS A 114 -10.25 -0.20 6.76
N TYR A 115 -9.46 -1.23 7.05
CA TYR A 115 -8.10 -1.34 6.54
C TYR A 115 -8.02 -1.71 5.05
N SER A 116 -9.01 -2.44 4.51
CA SER A 116 -9.08 -2.70 3.06
C SER A 116 -9.24 -1.41 2.25
N ALA A 117 -10.13 -0.51 2.67
CA ALA A 117 -10.32 0.79 2.04
C ALA A 117 -9.08 1.69 2.18
N ARG A 118 -8.44 1.64 3.35
CA ARG A 118 -7.20 2.35 3.62
C ARG A 118 -6.05 1.91 2.73
N TYR A 119 -5.85 0.60 2.55
CA TYR A 119 -4.83 0.10 1.62
C TYR A 119 -5.09 0.51 0.18
N LEU A 120 -6.36 0.54 -0.25
CA LEU A 120 -6.74 1.07 -1.57
C LEU A 120 -6.35 2.55 -1.71
N LEU A 121 -6.65 3.37 -0.70
CA LEU A 121 -6.28 4.79 -0.68
C LEU A 121 -4.77 4.99 -0.76
N THR A 122 -3.99 4.37 0.15
CA THR A 122 -2.52 4.51 0.13
C THR A 122 -1.90 3.99 -1.15
N SER A 123 -2.43 2.90 -1.70
CA SER A 123 -1.95 2.35 -2.98
C SER A 123 -2.29 3.27 -4.14
N GLY A 124 -3.45 3.94 -4.14
CA GLY A 124 -3.81 4.97 -5.11
C GLY A 124 -2.81 6.14 -5.11
N TYR A 125 -2.43 6.64 -3.93
CA TYR A 125 -1.38 7.65 -3.79
C TYR A 125 -0.04 7.17 -4.35
N LEU A 126 0.36 5.93 -4.06
CA LEU A 126 1.60 5.34 -4.57
C LEU A 126 1.59 5.18 -6.08
N ILE A 127 0.46 4.83 -6.70
CA ILE A 127 0.34 4.75 -8.16
C ILE A 127 0.50 6.13 -8.79
N LEU A 128 -0.19 7.14 -8.26
CA LEU A 128 -0.08 8.52 -8.74
C LEU A 128 1.36 9.02 -8.63
N PHE A 129 2.00 8.80 -7.48
CA PHE A 129 3.39 9.17 -7.25
C PHE A 129 4.35 8.41 -8.17
N ALA A 130 4.19 7.09 -8.34
CA ALA A 130 5.00 6.31 -9.25
C ALA A 130 4.85 6.77 -10.71
N GLY A 131 3.66 7.22 -11.11
CA GLY A 131 3.43 7.87 -12.41
C GLY A 131 4.21 9.17 -12.56
N LEU A 132 4.19 10.04 -11.55
CA LEU A 132 4.97 11.28 -11.54
C LEU A 132 6.48 11.02 -11.55
N ASP A 133 6.95 10.06 -10.75
CA ASP A 133 8.35 9.65 -10.68
C ASP A 133 8.85 9.08 -12.02
N ALA A 134 8.03 8.27 -12.69
CA ALA A 134 8.33 7.76 -14.03
C ALA A 134 8.46 8.89 -15.06
N VAL A 135 7.55 9.87 -15.06
CA VAL A 135 7.59 11.03 -15.95
C VAL A 135 8.82 11.91 -15.67
N TYR A 136 9.16 12.11 -14.40
CA TYR A 136 10.32 12.92 -14.01
C TYR A 136 11.64 12.25 -14.41
N LEU A 137 11.76 10.94 -14.26
CA LEU A 137 12.95 10.19 -14.65
C LEU A 137 13.09 10.00 -16.16
N LEU A 138 11.98 9.85 -16.90
CA LEU A 138 11.97 9.83 -18.37
C LEU A 138 12.49 11.13 -18.99
N ARG A 139 12.39 12.28 -18.29
CA ARG A 139 12.96 13.55 -18.76
C ARG A 139 14.47 13.69 -18.57
N ARG A 140 15.12 12.77 -17.84
CA ARG A 140 16.57 12.81 -17.58
C ARG A 140 17.39 11.83 -18.43
N THR A 141 16.74 10.99 -19.23
CA THR A 141 17.36 10.10 -20.24
C THR A 141 17.16 10.66 -21.62
#